data_AF-A0A2G6GDS8-F1
#
_entry.id   AF-A0A2G6GDS8-F1
#
_cell.length_a   1.000
_cell.length_b   1.000
_cell.length_c   1.000
_cell.angle_alpha   90.00
_cell.angle_beta   90.00
_cell.angle_gamma   90.00
#
_symmetry.space_group_name_H-M   'P 1'
#
loop_
_entity.id
_entity.type
_entity.pdbx_description
1 polymer ?
#
loop_
_entity_poly.entity_id
_entity_poly.type
_entity_poly.pdbx_seq_one_letter_code
_entity_poly.pdbx_strand_id
1 'polypeptide(L)'
;MSGQKNPDNSTRVPLSIVFMTIGTIILLLVVIAWLLMPNVIPQPVYAALRSFTPENTALPTPASAAGVTPPTPHTETETQAPDMTSGAAPGDENLVTLEEALAQDPLTGVPVRILIPAIDLDAPVESIGVEPVVQGGLTYYQWLVPSEYVAGWHENSARLGQPGNTVLNGHHNVYGEVFKDLIDLEEGDELIMYDDNEKYTYYITTKEILPERGQPIEVRLENAQWIAPTEDERVTLVTCWPYTDNSHRLVVVAEPIDATSSK
;
A
#
# COMPACT_ATOMS: atom_id res chain seq x y z
N MET A 1 -46.12 -79.22 18.70
CA MET A 1 -44.87 -78.62 18.19
C MET A 1 -45.19 -77.29 17.55
N SER A 2 -44.27 -76.33 17.62
CA SER A 2 -44.38 -74.88 17.33
C SER A 2 -45.18 -74.09 18.36
N GLY A 3 -44.63 -73.17 19.16
CA GLY A 3 -43.43 -72.35 18.97
C GLY A 3 -43.86 -70.98 18.50
N GLN A 4 -44.04 -70.02 19.41
CA GLN A 4 -44.19 -68.62 19.04
C GLN A 4 -43.43 -67.71 20.02
N LYS A 5 -42.81 -66.72 19.40
CA LYS A 5 -41.54 -66.07 19.70
C LYS A 5 -41.74 -64.78 20.50
N ASN A 6 -40.72 -64.45 21.30
CA ASN A 6 -40.55 -63.31 22.20
C ASN A 6 -41.03 -61.93 21.66
N PRO A 7 -41.44 -61.01 22.54
CA PRO A 7 -41.92 -59.68 22.17
C PRO A 7 -40.79 -58.73 21.74
N ASP A 8 -41.15 -57.83 20.84
CA ASP A 8 -40.37 -56.71 20.30
C ASP A 8 -39.77 -55.84 21.43
N ASN A 9 -38.45 -55.93 21.60
CA ASN A 9 -37.65 -55.01 22.42
C ASN A 9 -36.97 -53.98 21.51
N SER A 10 -37.74 -53.08 20.92
CA SER A 10 -37.21 -51.89 20.26
C SER A 10 -37.00 -50.79 21.30
N THR A 11 -35.77 -50.69 21.80
CA THR A 11 -35.30 -49.56 22.62
C THR A 11 -35.43 -48.28 21.80
N ARG A 12 -36.47 -47.47 22.06
CA ARG A 12 -36.67 -46.19 21.39
C ARG A 12 -35.73 -45.15 21.99
N VAL A 13 -34.67 -44.80 21.25
CA VAL A 13 -33.76 -43.72 21.63
C VAL A 13 -34.48 -42.38 21.42
N PRO A 14 -34.52 -41.48 22.42
CA PRO A 14 -35.15 -40.19 22.25
C PRO A 14 -34.39 -39.36 21.20
N LEU A 15 -35.16 -38.67 20.35
CA LEU A 15 -34.64 -37.96 19.19
C LEU A 15 -33.60 -36.88 19.56
N SER A 16 -33.66 -36.33 20.78
CA SER A 16 -32.66 -35.39 21.32
C SER A 16 -31.27 -36.01 21.49
N ILE A 17 -31.19 -37.27 21.92
CA ILE A 17 -29.91 -38.00 22.06
C ILE A 17 -29.32 -38.29 20.68
N VAL A 18 -30.16 -38.56 19.68
CA VAL A 18 -29.71 -38.76 18.29
C VAL A 18 -29.12 -37.45 17.72
N PHE A 19 -29.78 -36.31 17.91
CA PHE A 19 -29.24 -35.03 17.45
C PHE A 19 -27.96 -34.61 18.19
N MET A 20 -27.91 -34.82 19.52
CA MET A 20 -26.73 -34.48 20.31
C MET A 20 -25.51 -35.32 19.90
N THR A 21 -25.69 -36.62 19.66
CA THR A 21 -24.61 -37.53 19.22
C THR A 21 -24.15 -37.23 17.80
N ILE A 22 -25.07 -36.96 16.87
CA ILE A 22 -24.70 -36.55 15.50
C ILE A 22 -23.92 -35.22 15.54
N GLY A 23 -24.38 -34.24 16.32
CA GLY A 23 -23.71 -32.95 16.45
C GLY A 23 -22.30 -33.07 17.04
N THR A 24 -22.10 -33.90 18.06
CA THR A 24 -20.77 -34.15 18.64
C THR A 24 -19.84 -34.88 17.67
N ILE A 25 -20.36 -35.84 16.91
CA ILE A 25 -19.57 -36.55 15.88
C ILE A 25 -19.14 -35.58 14.78
N ILE A 26 -20.03 -34.71 14.29
CA ILE A 26 -19.69 -33.70 13.27
C ILE A 26 -18.61 -32.74 13.80
N LEU A 27 -18.76 -32.23 15.02
CA LEU A 27 -17.78 -31.32 15.63
C LEU A 27 -16.39 -32.00 15.74
N LEU A 28 -16.35 -33.25 16.22
CA LEU A 28 -15.10 -34.02 16.32
C LEU A 28 -14.47 -34.26 14.95
N LEU A 29 -15.26 -34.57 13.92
CA LEU A 29 -14.76 -34.76 12.56
C LEU A 29 -14.16 -33.48 11.98
N VAL A 30 -14.75 -32.31 12.25
CA VAL A 30 -14.20 -31.00 11.82
C VAL A 30 -12.87 -30.71 12.52
N VAL A 31 -12.79 -30.94 13.83
CA VAL A 31 -11.54 -30.74 14.60
C VAL A 31 -10.45 -31.71 14.15
N ILE A 32 -10.79 -32.98 13.93
CA ILE A 32 -9.85 -33.99 13.44
C ILE A 32 -9.37 -33.65 12.02
N ALA A 33 -10.28 -33.20 11.13
CA ALA A 33 -9.91 -32.77 9.79
C ALA A 33 -8.95 -31.57 9.82
N TRP A 34 -9.19 -30.59 10.70
CA TRP A 34 -8.31 -29.44 10.89
C TRP A 34 -6.92 -29.85 11.42
N LEU A 35 -6.87 -30.79 12.38
CA LEU A 35 -5.62 -31.30 12.95
C LEU A 35 -4.81 -32.17 11.98
N LEU A 36 -5.48 -32.97 11.14
CA LEU A 36 -4.81 -33.89 10.19
C LEU A 36 -4.44 -33.22 8.87
N MET A 37 -5.03 -32.06 8.55
CA MET A 37 -4.81 -31.35 7.29
C MET A 37 -4.55 -29.84 7.50
N PRO A 38 -3.57 -29.43 8.32
CA PRO A 38 -3.32 -28.01 8.62
C PRO A 38 -2.89 -27.19 7.39
N ASN A 39 -2.55 -27.84 6.26
CA ASN A 39 -2.08 -27.21 5.02
C ASN A 39 -2.78 -27.71 3.74
N VAL A 40 -3.99 -28.28 3.84
CA VAL A 40 -4.76 -28.62 2.62
C VAL A 40 -5.56 -27.39 2.20
N ILE A 41 -4.88 -26.53 1.47
CA ILE A 41 -5.53 -25.50 0.66
C ILE A 41 -6.46 -26.21 -0.35
N PRO A 42 -7.77 -25.88 -0.40
CA PRO A 42 -8.68 -26.50 -1.37
C PRO A 42 -8.18 -26.24 -2.80
N GLN A 43 -8.19 -27.26 -3.66
CA GLN A 43 -7.72 -27.21 -5.06
C GLN A 43 -8.10 -25.95 -5.87
N PRO A 44 -9.29 -25.32 -5.74
CA PRO A 44 -9.57 -24.05 -6.43
C PRO A 44 -8.60 -22.92 -6.07
N VAL A 45 -8.03 -22.92 -4.87
CA VAL A 45 -7.02 -21.94 -4.44
C VAL A 45 -5.63 -22.28 -5.00
N TYR A 46 -5.30 -23.56 -5.21
CA TYR A 46 -4.09 -23.96 -5.94
C TYR A 46 -4.12 -23.54 -7.41
N ALA A 47 -5.28 -23.62 -8.06
CA ALA A 47 -5.46 -23.14 -9.43
C ALA A 47 -5.34 -21.62 -9.52
N ALA A 48 -5.92 -20.89 -8.56
CA ALA A 48 -5.80 -19.44 -8.45
C ALA A 48 -4.36 -18.98 -8.17
N LEU A 49 -3.60 -19.71 -7.33
CA LEU A 49 -2.19 -19.40 -7.07
C LEU A 49 -1.28 -19.73 -8.26
N ARG A 50 -1.56 -20.78 -9.04
CA ARG A 50 -0.78 -21.12 -10.24
C ARG A 50 -1.01 -20.17 -11.41
N SER A 51 -2.18 -19.52 -11.51
CA SER A 51 -2.40 -18.46 -12.50
C SER A 51 -1.57 -17.19 -12.25
N PHE A 52 -0.88 -17.09 -11.11
CA PHE A 52 0.04 -15.99 -10.79
C PHE A 52 1.53 -16.36 -10.86
N THR A 53 1.88 -17.57 -11.32
CA THR A 53 3.26 -17.91 -11.67
C THR A 53 3.50 -17.57 -13.14
N PRO A 54 4.34 -16.58 -13.49
CA PRO A 54 4.84 -16.50 -14.85
C PRO A 54 5.64 -17.78 -15.11
N GLU A 55 5.31 -18.44 -16.22
CA GLU A 55 6.06 -19.55 -16.77
C GLU A 55 7.47 -19.04 -17.10
N ASN A 56 8.38 -19.17 -16.13
CA ASN A 56 9.73 -18.68 -16.28
C ASN A 56 10.44 -19.62 -17.27
N THR A 57 10.51 -19.09 -18.48
CA THR A 57 11.35 -19.55 -19.59
C THR A 57 12.75 -19.82 -19.06
N ALA A 58 13.31 -20.95 -19.49
CA ALA A 58 14.63 -21.43 -19.12
C ALA A 58 15.70 -20.32 -19.15
N LEU A 59 16.48 -20.23 -18.06
CA LEU A 59 17.74 -19.48 -18.03
C LEU A 59 18.70 -20.02 -19.11
N PRO A 60 19.38 -19.16 -19.89
CA PRO A 60 20.45 -19.62 -20.76
C PRO A 60 21.67 -20.03 -19.92
N THR A 61 22.18 -21.22 -20.20
CA THR A 61 23.45 -21.77 -19.74
C THR A 61 24.62 -20.82 -20.11
N PRO A 62 25.54 -20.48 -19.18
CA PRO A 62 26.75 -19.78 -19.56
C PRO A 62 27.71 -20.76 -20.25
N ALA A 63 27.96 -20.52 -21.54
CA ALA A 63 29.02 -21.19 -22.27
C ALA A 63 30.39 -20.62 -21.86
N SER A 64 31.18 -21.44 -21.18
CA SER A 64 32.62 -21.24 -21.02
C SER A 64 33.34 -21.85 -22.21
N ALA A 65 34.06 -21.04 -23.00
CA ALA A 65 35.30 -21.43 -23.67
C ALA A 65 36.00 -20.22 -24.31
N ALA A 66 37.13 -19.85 -23.69
CA ALA A 66 38.43 -19.53 -24.28
C ALA A 66 38.53 -18.73 -25.59
N GLY A 67 39.27 -17.62 -25.51
CA GLY A 67 40.14 -17.19 -26.60
C GLY A 67 40.33 -15.69 -26.75
N VAL A 68 41.11 -15.03 -25.89
CA VAL A 68 41.79 -13.79 -26.27
C VAL A 68 43.17 -13.72 -25.63
N THR A 69 44.18 -13.65 -26.49
CA THR A 69 45.61 -13.45 -26.22
C THR A 69 45.91 -12.11 -25.52
N PRO A 70 47.01 -12.00 -24.76
CA PRO A 70 47.38 -10.77 -24.08
C PRO A 70 47.98 -9.73 -25.05
N PRO A 71 47.64 -8.43 -24.93
CA PRO A 71 48.47 -7.37 -25.49
C PRO A 71 49.55 -6.95 -24.50
N THR A 72 50.73 -6.73 -25.05
CA THR A 72 51.95 -6.13 -24.48
C THR A 72 51.71 -4.75 -23.84
N PRO A 73 52.58 -4.29 -22.92
CA PRO A 73 52.40 -3.03 -22.20
C PRO A 73 52.73 -1.83 -23.09
N HIS A 74 51.82 -0.85 -23.14
CA HIS A 74 52.08 0.48 -23.67
C HIS A 74 52.03 1.51 -22.53
N THR A 75 53.22 2.04 -22.25
CA THR A 75 53.62 3.35 -21.73
C THR A 75 52.53 4.29 -21.18
N GLU A 76 52.69 4.65 -19.90
CA GLU A 76 52.04 5.78 -19.24
C GLU A 76 52.21 7.07 -20.07
N THR A 77 51.10 7.73 -20.41
CA THR A 77 51.08 9.13 -20.85
C THR A 77 50.19 9.90 -19.88
N GLU A 78 50.85 10.63 -18.99
CA GLU A 78 50.31 11.64 -18.09
C GLU A 78 49.51 12.67 -18.89
N THR A 79 48.19 12.69 -18.72
CA THR A 79 47.32 13.74 -19.27
C THR A 79 46.85 14.63 -18.12
N GLN A 80 47.28 15.88 -18.18
CA GLN A 80 47.03 16.94 -17.21
C GLN A 80 45.54 17.28 -17.12
N ALA A 81 45.09 17.58 -15.89
CA ALA A 81 43.75 18.07 -15.59
C ALA A 81 43.49 19.45 -16.22
N PRO A 82 42.28 19.75 -16.72
CA PRO A 82 41.96 21.08 -17.18
C PRO A 82 41.72 22.02 -15.99
N ASP A 83 42.33 23.19 -16.11
CA ASP A 83 42.33 24.32 -15.20
C ASP A 83 40.90 24.90 -15.05
N MET A 84 40.32 24.81 -13.85
CA MET A 84 39.02 25.39 -13.53
C MET A 84 39.17 26.89 -13.27
N THR A 85 39.13 27.68 -14.35
CA THR A 85 38.99 29.13 -14.24
C THR A 85 37.55 29.49 -13.84
N SER A 86 37.45 30.06 -12.64
CA SER A 86 36.27 30.69 -12.02
C SER A 86 35.57 31.68 -12.96
N GLY A 87 34.43 31.27 -13.51
CA GLY A 87 33.39 32.17 -14.04
C GLY A 87 32.18 32.13 -13.11
N ALA A 88 31.95 33.21 -12.36
CA ALA A 88 30.77 33.36 -11.51
C ALA A 88 29.50 33.37 -12.38
N ALA A 89 28.67 32.33 -12.22
CA ALA A 89 27.31 32.32 -12.74
C ALA A 89 26.41 33.23 -11.86
N PRO A 90 25.35 33.83 -12.41
CA PRO A 90 24.44 34.69 -11.65
C PRO A 90 23.71 33.85 -10.59
N GLY A 91 23.59 34.40 -9.38
CA GLY A 91 22.99 33.73 -8.23
C GLY A 91 21.56 33.28 -8.51
N ASP A 92 21.35 31.99 -8.32
CA ASP A 92 20.04 31.40 -8.15
C ASP A 92 19.60 31.73 -6.71
N GLU A 93 18.51 32.49 -6.55
CA GLU A 93 18.08 33.08 -5.27
C GLU A 93 17.56 32.05 -4.25
N ASN A 94 17.83 30.76 -4.45
CA ASN A 94 17.40 29.69 -3.57
C ASN A 94 18.49 28.61 -3.31
N LEU A 95 19.77 28.98 -3.42
CA LEU A 95 20.85 28.10 -3.01
C LEU A 95 21.00 28.13 -1.49
N VAL A 96 20.34 27.19 -0.82
CA VAL A 96 20.60 26.86 0.58
C VAL A 96 22.09 26.58 0.72
N THR A 97 22.74 27.25 1.67
CA THR A 97 24.17 27.03 1.88
C THR A 97 24.41 25.59 2.32
N LEU A 98 25.59 25.03 2.00
CA LEU A 98 25.96 23.68 2.46
C LEU A 98 25.88 23.57 3.99
N GLU A 99 26.12 24.67 4.71
CA GLU A 99 26.04 24.73 6.16
C GLU A 99 24.58 24.69 6.66
N GLU A 100 23.64 25.38 6.00
CA GLU A 100 22.20 25.29 6.30
C GLU A 100 21.63 23.92 5.94
N ALA A 101 22.02 23.34 4.81
CA ALA A 101 21.58 22.01 4.40
C ALA A 101 22.07 20.90 5.34
N LEU A 102 23.27 21.06 5.92
CA LEU A 102 23.81 20.16 6.94
C LEU A 102 23.24 20.41 8.34
N ALA A 103 22.61 21.58 8.57
CA ALA A 103 22.01 21.94 9.85
C ALA A 103 20.54 21.50 9.97
N GLN A 104 19.86 21.21 8.86
CA GLN A 104 18.50 20.66 8.87
C GLN A 104 18.54 19.16 9.16
N ASP A 105 17.64 18.68 10.01
CA ASP A 105 17.45 17.24 10.19
C ASP A 105 16.90 16.67 8.87
N PRO A 106 17.59 15.69 8.25
CA PRO A 106 17.14 15.08 7.01
C PRO A 106 15.76 14.41 7.12
N LEU A 107 15.23 14.21 8.33
CA LEU A 107 13.90 13.66 8.60
C LEU A 107 12.82 14.73 8.83
N THR A 108 13.14 16.02 8.89
CA THR A 108 12.14 17.08 9.04
C THR A 108 11.07 16.98 7.94
N GLY A 109 9.80 17.00 8.36
CA GLY A 109 8.64 16.88 7.49
C GLY A 109 8.40 15.49 6.90
N VAL A 110 9.17 14.46 7.27
CA VAL A 110 8.81 13.06 6.96
C VAL A 110 7.68 12.65 7.89
N PRO A 111 6.48 12.31 7.37
CA PRO A 111 5.35 11.97 8.22
C PRO A 111 5.56 10.62 8.91
N VAL A 112 5.32 10.57 10.22
CA VAL A 112 5.43 9.35 11.05
C VAL A 112 4.12 8.96 11.73
N ARG A 113 3.14 9.86 11.78
CA ARG A 113 1.82 9.61 12.38
C ARG A 113 0.75 10.51 11.79
N ILE A 114 -0.45 9.97 11.68
CA ILE A 114 -1.68 10.67 11.28
C ILE A 114 -2.74 10.52 12.38
N LEU A 115 -3.46 11.60 12.68
CA LEU A 115 -4.55 11.66 13.64
C LEU A 115 -5.72 12.43 13.02
N ILE A 116 -6.92 11.83 12.99
CA ILE A 116 -8.15 12.45 12.50
C ILE A 116 -9.24 12.22 13.56
N PRO A 117 -9.47 13.17 14.49
CA PRO A 117 -10.35 12.97 15.64
C PRO A 117 -11.81 12.66 15.28
N ALA A 118 -12.33 13.21 14.18
CA ALA A 118 -13.72 13.06 13.77
C ALA A 118 -14.12 11.59 13.49
N ILE A 119 -13.15 10.74 13.16
CA ILE A 119 -13.35 9.33 12.83
C ILE A 119 -12.53 8.39 13.73
N ASP A 120 -12.05 8.88 14.87
CA ASP A 120 -11.21 8.13 15.83
C ASP A 120 -9.97 7.47 15.19
N LEU A 121 -9.41 8.06 14.12
CA LEU A 121 -8.23 7.53 13.44
C LEU A 121 -6.97 8.06 14.12
N ASP A 122 -6.13 7.15 14.59
CA ASP A 122 -4.79 7.43 15.13
C ASP A 122 -3.84 6.32 14.70
N ALA A 123 -2.99 6.60 13.70
CA ALA A 123 -2.21 5.57 13.02
C ALA A 123 -0.76 6.00 12.76
N PRO A 124 0.20 5.05 12.81
CA PRO A 124 1.54 5.28 12.29
C PRO A 124 1.51 5.52 10.77
N VAL A 125 2.52 6.25 10.29
CA VAL A 125 2.79 6.46 8.87
C VAL A 125 4.12 5.83 8.50
N GLU A 126 4.16 5.08 7.40
CA GLU A 126 5.37 4.48 6.85
C GLU A 126 5.64 4.98 5.43
N SER A 127 6.92 5.20 5.11
CA SER A 127 7.35 5.52 3.75
C SER A 127 7.20 4.30 2.85
N ILE A 128 6.51 4.47 1.72
CA ILE A 128 6.28 3.43 0.74
C ILE A 128 6.75 3.86 -0.64
N GLY A 129 7.25 2.88 -1.39
CA GLY A 129 7.64 3.03 -2.79
C GLY A 129 6.60 2.44 -3.75
N VAL A 130 7.04 2.24 -4.99
CA VAL A 130 6.24 1.63 -6.05
C VAL A 130 6.73 0.23 -6.42
N GLU A 131 5.82 -0.62 -6.88
CA GLU A 131 6.12 -1.90 -7.51
C GLU A 131 5.76 -1.92 -8.99
N PRO A 132 6.56 -2.58 -9.85
CA PRO A 132 6.25 -2.73 -11.25
C PRO A 132 5.15 -3.77 -11.48
N VAL A 133 4.08 -3.40 -12.18
CA VAL A 133 2.96 -4.25 -12.57
C VAL A 133 2.92 -4.36 -14.10
N VAL A 134 3.00 -5.57 -14.63
CA VAL A 134 2.93 -5.81 -16.08
C VAL A 134 1.51 -6.14 -16.50
N GLN A 135 0.92 -5.31 -17.36
CA GLN A 135 -0.41 -5.54 -17.91
C GLN A 135 -0.40 -5.28 -19.42
N GLY A 136 -0.82 -6.26 -20.23
CA GLY A 136 -0.87 -6.12 -21.69
C GLY A 136 0.49 -5.90 -22.37
N GLY A 137 1.60 -6.32 -21.74
CA GLY A 137 2.96 -6.09 -22.24
C GLY A 137 3.54 -4.71 -21.91
N LEU A 138 2.81 -3.90 -21.15
CA LEU A 138 3.26 -2.61 -20.61
C LEU A 138 3.55 -2.75 -19.12
N THR A 139 4.64 -2.13 -18.66
CA THR A 139 4.97 -2.03 -17.23
C THR A 139 4.43 -0.73 -16.66
N TYR A 140 3.64 -0.83 -15.62
CA TYR A 140 3.12 0.26 -14.81
C TYR A 140 3.78 0.24 -13.43
N TYR A 141 3.78 1.36 -12.72
CA TYR A 141 4.24 1.42 -11.34
C TYR A 141 3.05 1.70 -10.43
N GLN A 142 2.87 0.88 -9.41
CA GLN A 142 1.77 1.00 -8.47
C GLN A 142 2.33 1.23 -7.07
N TRP A 143 1.74 2.16 -6.32
CA TRP A 143 2.08 2.38 -4.92
C TRP A 143 1.75 1.14 -4.09
N LEU A 144 2.69 0.73 -3.26
CA LEU A 144 2.46 -0.28 -2.23
C LEU A 144 1.41 0.24 -1.23
N VAL A 145 0.72 -0.66 -0.53
CA VAL A 145 -0.18 -0.30 0.56
C VAL A 145 0.20 -1.16 1.76
N PRO A 146 0.50 -0.57 2.94
CA PRO A 146 0.87 -1.35 4.12
C PRO A 146 -0.25 -2.33 4.53
N SER A 147 0.12 -3.55 4.88
CA SER A 147 -0.84 -4.60 5.27
C SER A 147 -1.23 -4.55 6.75
N GLU A 148 -0.77 -3.57 7.53
CA GLU A 148 -1.11 -3.40 8.94
C GLU A 148 -2.01 -2.16 9.11
N TYR A 149 -2.37 -1.81 10.35
CA TYR A 149 -3.04 -0.53 10.66
C TYR A 149 -2.04 0.62 10.53
N VAL A 150 -1.63 0.94 9.31
CA VAL A 150 -0.56 1.88 8.97
C VAL A 150 -0.95 2.63 7.70
N ALA A 151 -0.78 3.95 7.69
CA ALA A 151 -0.92 4.75 6.48
C ALA A 151 0.41 4.78 5.70
N GLY A 152 0.38 4.58 4.39
CA GLY A 152 1.56 4.62 3.54
C GLY A 152 1.76 5.99 2.94
N TRP A 153 2.83 6.69 3.30
CA TRP A 153 3.25 7.93 2.65
C TRP A 153 4.05 7.65 1.38
N HIS A 154 3.64 8.25 0.27
CA HIS A 154 4.35 8.15 -1.00
C HIS A 154 5.69 8.89 -0.88
N GLU A 155 6.80 8.17 -0.89
CA GLU A 155 8.15 8.69 -0.55
C GLU A 155 8.65 9.83 -1.45
N ASN A 156 8.05 10.00 -2.63
CA ASN A 156 8.37 11.06 -3.59
C ASN A 156 7.36 12.21 -3.60
N SER A 157 6.34 12.15 -2.74
CA SER A 157 5.38 13.23 -2.54
C SER A 157 5.95 14.29 -1.60
N ALA A 158 5.25 15.42 -1.43
CA ALA A 158 5.75 16.49 -0.60
C ALA A 158 5.93 16.05 0.86
N ARG A 159 6.85 16.72 1.54
CA ARG A 159 7.02 16.65 2.99
C ARG A 159 6.04 17.61 3.67
N LEU A 160 5.74 17.36 4.95
CA LEU A 160 4.91 18.25 5.76
C LEU A 160 5.53 19.65 5.85
N GLY A 161 4.69 20.68 5.85
CA GLY A 161 5.13 22.08 5.93
C GLY A 161 5.82 22.63 4.68
N GLN A 162 5.88 21.87 3.59
CA GLN A 162 6.44 22.32 2.32
C GLN A 162 5.35 22.50 1.25
N PRO A 163 5.51 23.46 0.32
CA PRO A 163 4.67 23.54 -0.86
C PRO A 163 4.64 22.21 -1.61
N GLY A 164 3.44 21.75 -1.97
CA GLY A 164 3.21 20.49 -2.65
C GLY A 164 2.17 19.60 -1.97
N ASN A 165 1.98 18.43 -2.58
CA ASN A 165 0.97 17.47 -2.18
C ASN A 165 1.64 16.32 -1.40
N THR A 166 1.39 16.24 -0.10
CA THR A 166 1.77 15.09 0.73
C THR A 166 0.72 14.00 0.55
N VAL A 167 1.10 12.87 -0.04
CA VAL A 167 0.12 11.83 -0.42
C VAL A 167 0.25 10.62 0.47
N LEU A 168 -0.88 10.19 1.05
CA LEU A 168 -0.98 8.96 1.82
C LEU A 168 -2.02 8.01 1.24
N ASN A 169 -1.72 6.72 1.28
CA ASN A 169 -2.66 5.66 0.96
C ASN A 169 -2.87 4.71 2.15
N GLY A 170 -3.94 3.94 2.10
CA GLY A 170 -4.27 2.99 3.16
C GLY A 170 -5.45 2.11 2.78
N HIS A 171 -5.55 0.94 3.41
CA HIS A 171 -6.66 0.03 3.16
C HIS A 171 -7.97 0.53 3.78
N HIS A 172 -9.08 0.28 3.08
CA HIS A 172 -10.44 0.58 3.53
C HIS A 172 -11.18 -0.65 4.07
N ASN A 173 -10.94 -1.84 3.51
CA ASN A 173 -11.78 -3.03 3.71
C ASN A 173 -11.03 -4.35 3.86
N VAL A 174 -9.71 -4.28 3.98
CA VAL A 174 -8.84 -5.43 4.17
C VAL A 174 -7.72 -5.07 5.12
N TYR A 175 -7.19 -6.11 5.77
CA TYR A 175 -6.08 -6.01 6.70
C TYR A 175 -6.36 -5.02 7.85
N GLY A 176 -5.44 -4.10 8.15
CA GLY A 176 -5.64 -3.09 9.19
C GLY A 176 -6.81 -2.16 8.94
N GLU A 177 -7.22 -1.92 7.68
CA GLU A 177 -8.31 -0.99 7.35
C GLU A 177 -8.12 0.43 7.93
N VAL A 178 -6.88 0.95 7.93
CA VAL A 178 -6.54 2.26 8.52
C VAL A 178 -7.44 3.41 8.01
N PHE A 179 -7.90 3.33 6.76
CA PHE A 179 -8.72 4.33 6.09
C PHE A 179 -10.18 3.87 5.90
N LYS A 180 -10.66 2.97 6.75
CA LYS A 180 -12.03 2.48 6.75
C LYS A 180 -13.07 3.61 6.76
N ASP A 181 -12.90 4.57 7.65
CA ASP A 181 -13.95 5.53 7.99
C ASP A 181 -13.72 6.92 7.33
N LEU A 182 -12.79 7.03 6.36
CA LEU A 182 -12.56 8.28 5.63
C LEU A 182 -13.82 8.83 4.93
N ILE A 183 -14.78 7.95 4.61
CA ILE A 183 -16.03 8.35 3.98
C ILE A 183 -16.88 9.27 4.88
N ASP A 184 -16.71 9.17 6.20
CA ASP A 184 -17.51 9.89 7.19
C ASP A 184 -16.97 11.31 7.45
N LEU A 185 -15.81 11.67 6.88
CA LEU A 185 -15.22 13.00 7.03
C LEU A 185 -16.01 14.08 6.30
N GLU A 186 -16.15 15.25 6.90
CA GLU A 186 -16.80 16.42 6.34
C GLU A 186 -15.78 17.56 6.12
N GLU A 187 -16.12 18.52 5.25
CA GLU A 187 -15.30 19.73 5.10
C GLU A 187 -15.20 20.47 6.44
N GLY A 188 -13.99 20.88 6.81
CA GLY A 188 -13.69 21.52 8.09
C GLY A 188 -13.31 20.55 9.21
N ASP A 189 -13.36 19.23 9.00
CA ASP A 189 -12.80 18.27 9.96
C ASP A 189 -11.27 18.43 10.06
N GLU A 190 -10.74 18.24 11.27
CA GLU A 190 -9.31 18.40 11.55
C GLU A 190 -8.52 17.13 11.17
N LEU A 191 -7.44 17.32 10.41
CA LEU A 191 -6.43 16.30 10.11
C LEU A 191 -5.09 16.77 10.67
N ILE A 192 -4.51 15.96 11.56
CA ILE A 192 -3.24 16.26 12.21
C ILE A 192 -2.18 15.27 11.72
N MET A 193 -1.06 15.80 11.24
CA MET A 193 0.12 15.03 10.89
C MET A 193 1.25 15.34 11.87
N TYR A 194 2.10 14.35 12.10
CA TYR A 194 3.33 14.52 12.87
C TYR A 194 4.52 14.06 12.04
N ASP A 195 5.61 14.81 12.11
CA ASP A 195 6.95 14.27 11.89
C ASP A 195 7.58 13.90 13.26
N ASP A 196 8.88 13.63 13.31
CA ASP A 196 9.57 13.31 14.55
C ASP A 196 9.70 14.51 15.53
N ASN A 197 9.43 15.73 15.07
CA ASN A 197 9.77 16.96 15.79
C ASN A 197 8.54 17.80 16.17
N GLU A 198 7.54 17.90 15.30
CA GLU A 198 6.43 18.83 15.43
C GLU A 198 5.09 18.32 14.86
N LYS A 199 4.04 19.14 15.07
CA LYS A 199 2.66 18.86 14.69
C LYS A 199 2.25 19.81 13.56
N TYR A 200 1.69 19.26 12.49
CA TYR A 200 1.10 19.98 11.37
C TYR A 200 -0.42 19.79 11.38
N THR A 201 -1.19 20.86 11.25
CA THR A 201 -2.67 20.82 11.33
C THR A 201 -3.27 21.30 10.02
N TYR A 202 -4.12 20.45 9.46
CA TYR A 202 -4.84 20.65 8.21
C TYR A 202 -6.34 20.51 8.45
N TYR A 203 -7.13 21.00 7.52
CA TYR A 203 -8.59 20.88 7.55
C TYR A 203 -9.08 20.31 6.23
N ILE A 204 -10.00 19.36 6.29
CA ILE A 204 -10.58 18.76 5.10
C ILE A 204 -11.24 19.84 4.25
N THR A 205 -10.87 19.94 2.98
CA THR A 205 -11.42 20.91 2.04
C THR A 205 -12.15 20.24 0.88
N THR A 206 -11.89 18.97 0.61
CA THR A 206 -12.50 18.26 -0.53
C THR A 206 -12.60 16.77 -0.26
N LYS A 207 -13.70 16.16 -0.72
CA LYS A 207 -13.93 14.71 -0.70
C LYS A 207 -14.55 14.26 -2.01
N GLU A 208 -13.90 13.34 -2.71
CA GLU A 208 -14.31 12.87 -4.03
C GLU A 208 -14.33 11.34 -4.13
N ILE A 209 -15.30 10.80 -4.89
CA ILE A 209 -15.40 9.37 -5.19
C ILE A 209 -15.21 9.17 -6.70
N LEU A 210 -14.06 8.61 -7.07
CA LEU A 210 -13.60 8.52 -8.44
C LEU A 210 -13.74 7.08 -8.98
N PRO A 211 -14.37 6.85 -10.13
CA PRO A 211 -14.46 5.51 -10.71
C PRO A 211 -13.07 5.03 -11.16
N GLU A 212 -12.70 3.80 -10.83
CA GLU A 212 -11.34 3.29 -11.09
C GLU A 212 -11.36 1.95 -11.81
N ARG A 213 -12.08 0.96 -11.27
CA ARG A 213 -12.08 -0.40 -11.81
C ARG A 213 -12.78 -0.44 -13.17
N GLY A 214 -12.08 -0.96 -14.17
CA GLY A 214 -12.61 -1.14 -15.53
C GLY A 214 -12.79 0.16 -16.30
N GLN A 215 -12.30 1.28 -15.79
CA GLN A 215 -12.34 2.56 -16.49
C GLN A 215 -11.28 2.64 -17.60
N PRO A 216 -11.54 3.42 -18.67
CA PRO A 216 -10.53 3.75 -19.68
C PRO A 216 -9.29 4.39 -19.06
N ILE A 217 -8.14 4.25 -19.73
CA ILE A 217 -6.87 4.80 -19.22
C ILE A 217 -6.94 6.31 -19.05
N GLU A 218 -7.68 7.02 -19.90
CA GLU A 218 -7.87 8.47 -19.84
C GLU A 218 -8.52 8.90 -18.51
N VAL A 219 -9.56 8.18 -18.07
CA VAL A 219 -10.23 8.44 -16.78
C VAL A 219 -9.27 8.18 -15.62
N ARG A 220 -8.49 7.10 -15.69
CA ARG A 220 -7.52 6.75 -14.64
C ARG A 220 -6.36 7.76 -14.56
N LEU A 221 -5.95 8.32 -15.70
CA LEU A 221 -4.95 9.39 -15.76
C LEU A 221 -5.48 10.73 -15.22
N GLU A 222 -6.76 11.02 -15.44
CA GLU A 222 -7.45 12.15 -14.83
C GLU A 222 -7.53 11.98 -13.30
N ASN A 223 -7.94 10.79 -12.83
CA ASN A 223 -7.93 10.48 -11.40
C ASN A 223 -6.52 10.59 -10.78
N ALA A 224 -5.47 10.22 -11.52
CA ALA A 224 -4.09 10.32 -11.04
C ALA A 224 -3.63 11.77 -10.79
N GLN A 225 -4.33 12.78 -11.35
CA GLN A 225 -4.01 14.19 -11.08
C GLN A 225 -4.23 14.57 -9.61
N TRP A 226 -5.10 13.85 -8.88
CA TRP A 226 -5.34 14.10 -7.45
C TRP A 226 -4.12 13.85 -6.56
N ILE A 227 -3.19 13.01 -7.01
CA ILE A 227 -1.95 12.70 -6.28
C ILE A 227 -0.71 13.33 -6.94
N ALA A 228 -0.92 14.21 -7.93
CA ALA A 228 0.18 14.93 -8.56
C ALA A 228 0.73 16.03 -7.62
N PRO A 229 1.98 16.47 -7.83
CA PRO A 229 2.51 17.65 -7.14
C PRO A 229 1.65 18.89 -7.39
N THR A 230 1.51 19.72 -6.36
CA THR A 230 0.77 20.99 -6.38
C THR A 230 1.70 22.16 -6.04
N GLU A 231 1.25 23.39 -6.24
CA GLU A 231 1.99 24.60 -5.84
C GLU A 231 1.70 25.00 -4.39
N ASP A 232 0.50 24.69 -3.91
CA ASP A 232 0.11 24.90 -2.52
C ASP A 232 0.46 23.69 -1.65
N GLU A 233 0.57 23.92 -0.34
CA GLU A 233 0.71 22.88 0.66
C GLU A 233 -0.63 22.19 0.92
N ARG A 234 -0.67 20.87 0.75
CA ARG A 234 -1.85 20.04 1.04
C ARG A 234 -1.48 18.61 1.43
N VAL A 235 -2.42 17.93 2.06
CA VAL A 235 -2.39 16.48 2.30
C VAL A 235 -3.52 15.81 1.52
N THR A 236 -3.20 14.78 0.75
CA THR A 236 -4.18 13.96 0.03
C THR A 236 -4.19 12.53 0.58
N LEU A 237 -5.35 12.08 1.05
CA LEU A 237 -5.58 10.70 1.49
C LEU A 237 -6.31 9.94 0.39
N VAL A 238 -5.84 8.72 0.07
CA VAL A 238 -6.43 7.87 -0.97
C VAL A 238 -6.74 6.48 -0.42
N THR A 239 -7.96 6.01 -0.65
CA THR A 239 -8.32 4.62 -0.35
C THR A 239 -9.26 4.01 -1.40
N CYS A 240 -9.44 2.69 -1.34
CA CYS A 240 -10.41 1.99 -2.17
C CYS A 240 -11.83 2.20 -1.65
N TRP A 241 -12.82 2.23 -2.54
CA TRP A 241 -14.22 2.37 -2.18
C TRP A 241 -15.14 1.66 -3.19
N PRO A 242 -16.38 1.26 -2.83
CA PRO A 242 -16.89 0.97 -1.50
C PRO A 242 -16.32 -0.32 -0.90
N TYR A 243 -16.59 -0.51 0.40
CA TYR A 243 -16.13 -1.63 1.23
C TYR A 243 -16.30 -3.02 0.59
N THR A 244 -17.31 -3.23 -0.24
CA THR A 244 -17.61 -4.55 -0.81
C THR A 244 -16.94 -4.85 -2.13
N ASP A 245 -16.49 -3.83 -2.88
CA ASP A 245 -16.09 -4.06 -4.27
C ASP A 245 -14.89 -3.26 -4.79
N ASN A 246 -14.42 -2.23 -4.08
CA ASN A 246 -13.26 -1.42 -4.48
C ASN A 246 -13.32 -0.90 -5.93
N SER A 247 -14.53 -0.65 -6.45
CA SER A 247 -14.75 -0.15 -7.82
C SER A 247 -14.28 1.29 -8.05
N HIS A 248 -14.13 2.05 -6.96
CA HIS A 248 -13.80 3.46 -6.93
C HIS A 248 -12.57 3.72 -6.05
N ARG A 249 -12.10 4.96 -6.08
CA ARG A 249 -11.21 5.55 -5.08
C ARG A 249 -11.97 6.63 -4.32
N LEU A 250 -11.81 6.64 -3.01
CA LEU A 250 -12.15 7.79 -2.19
C LEU A 250 -10.88 8.63 -2.04
N VAL A 251 -10.98 9.90 -2.40
CA VAL A 251 -9.92 10.89 -2.26
C VAL A 251 -10.39 11.96 -1.30
N VAL A 252 -9.57 12.28 -0.31
CA VAL A 252 -9.81 13.37 0.65
C VAL A 252 -8.62 14.31 0.60
N VAL A 253 -8.87 15.61 0.47
CA VAL A 253 -7.83 16.64 0.48
C VAL A 253 -8.01 17.52 1.72
N ALA A 254 -6.89 17.86 2.35
CA ALA A 254 -6.83 18.77 3.47
C ALA A 254 -5.76 19.85 3.25
N GLU A 255 -6.06 21.08 3.66
CA GLU A 255 -5.19 22.26 3.48
C GLU A 255 -4.96 22.96 4.83
N PRO A 256 -3.83 23.68 5.02
CA PRO A 256 -3.57 24.44 6.24
C PRO A 256 -4.45 25.71 6.31
N ILE A 257 -4.69 26.23 7.53
CA ILE A 257 -5.56 27.40 7.76
C ILE A 257 -5.10 28.68 7.02
N ASP A 258 -3.84 28.77 6.61
CA ASP A 258 -3.27 29.99 6.02
C ASP A 258 -3.26 30.02 4.49
N ALA A 259 -3.80 29.00 3.81
CA ALA A 259 -3.79 28.93 2.33
C ALA A 259 -4.74 29.94 1.65
N THR A 260 -5.63 30.61 2.40
CA THR A 260 -6.49 31.68 1.87
C THR A 260 -6.61 32.87 2.83
N SER A 261 -5.59 33.73 2.82
CA SER A 261 -5.73 35.16 3.14
C SER A 261 -4.99 36.02 2.10
N SER A 262 -5.22 35.74 0.82
CA SER A 262 -4.95 36.68 -0.26
C SER A 262 -5.93 36.42 -1.40
N LYS A 263 -7.01 37.21 -1.44
CA LYS A 263 -7.89 37.34 -2.59
C LYS A 263 -8.06 38.83 -2.89
#